data_AF-A0A2E4QME9-F1
#
_entry.id   AF-A0A2E4QME9-F1
#
_cell.length_a   1.000
_cell.length_b   1.000
_cell.length_c   1.000
_cell.angle_alpha   90.00
_cell.angle_beta   90.00
_cell.angle_gamma   90.00
#
_symmetry.space_group_name_H-M   'P 1'
#
loop_
_entity.id
_entity.type
_entity.pdbx_description
1 polymer ?
#
loop_
_entity_poly.entity_id
_entity_poly.type
_entity_poly.pdbx_seq_one_letter_code
_entity_poly.pdbx_strand_id
1 'polypeptide(L)'
;MINGVLVGFLIMLVSIPIPIVHFIAVPISPFVAGFIGGGIAKTDEKTTIRFGLFMSLLMSIPGLIFILFRVIFGINEVFGITSDIFIVILLVLIPYTWFGSTIGALISYIIRKNQEKT
;
A
#
# COMPACT_ATOMS: atom_id res chain seq x y z
N MET A 1 7.24 13.43 -6.06
CA MET A 1 7.14 11.97 -5.80
C MET A 1 6.99 11.65 -4.32
N ILE A 2 7.95 12.01 -3.44
CA ILE A 2 7.90 11.67 -2.00
C ILE A 2 6.57 12.05 -1.32
N ASN A 3 6.10 13.29 -1.51
CA ASN A 3 4.84 13.74 -0.89
C ASN A 3 3.64 12.86 -1.27
N GLY A 4 3.54 12.47 -2.55
CA GLY A 4 2.45 11.59 -3.00
C GLY A 4 2.57 10.17 -2.46
N VAL A 5 3.80 9.66 -2.32
CA VAL A 5 4.07 8.36 -1.70
C VAL A 5 3.67 8.38 -0.22
N LEU A 6 4.03 9.44 0.52
CA LEU A 6 3.66 9.59 1.93
C LEU A 6 2.14 9.71 2.13
N VAL A 7 1.46 10.48 1.28
CA VAL A 7 -0.01 10.59 1.33
C VAL A 7 -0.66 9.23 1.02
N GLY A 8 -0.21 8.53 -0.03
CA GLY A 8 -0.69 7.20 -0.35
C GLY A 8 -0.47 6.21 0.79
N PHE A 9 0.72 6.22 1.39
CA PHE A 9 1.05 5.37 2.53
C PHE A 9 0.14 5.65 3.73
N LEU A 10 -0.12 6.92 4.04
CA LEU A 10 -1.02 7.31 5.12
C LEU A 10 -2.46 6.85 4.89
N ILE A 11 -2.96 6.91 3.65
CA ILE A 11 -4.27 6.35 3.27
C ILE A 11 -4.34 4.85 3.58
N MET A 12 -3.29 4.09 3.23
CA MET A 12 -3.25 2.66 3.51
C MET A 12 -3.20 2.38 5.02
N LEU A 13 -2.37 3.11 5.79
CA LEU A 13 -2.28 2.93 7.23
C LEU A 13 -3.61 3.21 7.94
N VAL A 14 -4.30 4.28 7.59
CA VAL A 14 -5.61 4.64 8.17
C VAL A 14 -6.70 3.63 7.80
N SER A 15 -6.54 2.91 6.70
CA SER A 15 -7.49 1.88 6.26
C SER A 15 -7.41 0.58 7.07
N ILE A 16 -6.27 0.32 7.75
CA ILE A 16 -6.05 -0.89 8.55
C ILE A 16 -6.90 -0.91 9.83
N PRO A 17 -6.97 0.12 10.69
CA PRO A 17 -7.65 -0.01 11.98
C PRO A 17 -9.19 0.01 11.92
N ILE A 18 -9.83 0.28 10.76
CA ILE A 18 -11.29 0.52 10.70
C ILE A 18 -12.06 -0.81 10.65
N PRO A 19 -12.62 -1.35 11.76
CA PRO A 19 -13.05 -2.75 11.82
C PRO A 19 -14.26 -3.05 10.94
N ILE A 20 -15.18 -2.09 10.81
CA ILE A 20 -16.42 -2.22 10.04
C ILE A 20 -16.12 -2.40 8.54
N VAL A 21 -15.08 -1.75 8.04
CA VAL A 21 -14.73 -1.78 6.61
C VAL A 21 -13.41 -2.48 6.33
N HIS A 22 -12.70 -3.01 7.34
CA HIS A 22 -11.35 -3.58 7.20
C HIS A 22 -11.22 -4.55 6.03
N PHE A 23 -12.17 -5.48 5.91
CA PHE A 23 -12.20 -6.52 4.88
C PHE A 23 -12.35 -5.99 3.45
N ILE A 24 -12.81 -4.74 3.29
CA ILE A 24 -12.98 -4.06 2.00
C ILE A 24 -11.87 -3.01 1.83
N ALA A 25 -11.60 -2.25 2.89
CA ALA A 25 -10.65 -1.15 2.91
C ALA A 25 -9.21 -1.64 2.73
N VAL A 26 -8.79 -2.73 3.38
CA VAL A 26 -7.43 -3.25 3.22
C VAL A 26 -7.16 -3.70 1.77
N PRO A 27 -8.03 -4.49 1.10
CA PRO A 27 -7.84 -4.82 -0.32
C PRO A 27 -7.91 -3.62 -1.26
N ILE A 28 -8.83 -2.68 -1.04
CA ILE A 28 -9.05 -1.56 -1.99
C ILE A 28 -8.05 -0.41 -1.77
N SER A 29 -7.55 -0.24 -0.55
CA SER A 29 -6.70 0.89 -0.18
C SER A 29 -5.45 1.08 -1.04
N PRO A 30 -4.71 0.04 -1.52
CA PRO A 30 -3.56 0.26 -2.38
C PRO A 30 -3.94 0.93 -3.70
N PHE A 31 -5.10 0.62 -4.28
CA PHE A 31 -5.59 1.25 -5.50
C PHE A 31 -5.97 2.71 -5.28
N VAL A 32 -6.69 2.99 -4.21
CA VAL A 32 -7.11 4.35 -3.84
C VAL A 32 -5.90 5.22 -3.48
N ALA A 33 -4.99 4.67 -2.68
CA ALA A 33 -3.72 5.29 -2.33
C ALA A 33 -2.85 5.53 -3.57
N GLY A 34 -2.80 4.58 -4.50
CA GLY A 34 -2.16 4.73 -5.79
C GLY A 34 -2.76 5.87 -6.61
N PHE A 35 -4.09 5.93 -6.68
CA PHE A 35 -4.81 6.94 -7.45
C PHE A 35 -4.57 8.35 -6.91
N ILE A 36 -4.79 8.56 -5.61
CA ILE A 36 -4.62 9.87 -4.97
C ILE A 36 -3.14 10.23 -4.88
N GLY A 37 -2.31 9.32 -4.37
CA GLY A 37 -0.88 9.53 -4.17
C GLY A 37 -0.12 9.71 -5.49
N GLY A 38 -0.44 8.92 -6.52
CA GLY A 38 0.10 9.07 -7.88
C GLY A 38 -0.34 10.38 -8.54
N GLY A 39 -1.56 10.85 -8.22
CA GLY A 39 -2.07 12.17 -8.57
C GLY A 39 -1.22 13.30 -8.01
N ILE A 40 -1.01 13.29 -6.69
CA ILE A 40 -0.21 14.29 -5.98
C ILE A 40 1.26 14.22 -6.41
N ALA A 41 1.78 13.02 -6.63
CA ALA A 41 3.14 12.82 -7.13
C ALA A 41 3.31 13.23 -8.60
N LYS A 42 2.22 13.50 -9.32
CA LYS A 42 2.17 13.77 -10.77
C LYS A 42 2.97 12.71 -11.55
N THR A 43 2.69 11.44 -11.29
CA THR A 43 3.37 10.33 -11.98
C THR A 43 3.08 10.36 -13.49
N ASP A 44 4.07 9.95 -14.26
CA ASP A 44 4.01 9.66 -15.68
C ASP A 44 4.08 8.14 -15.93
N GLU A 45 4.06 7.73 -17.19
CA GLU A 45 4.10 6.33 -17.60
C GLU A 45 5.30 5.54 -17.03
N LYS A 46 6.48 6.15 -16.95
CA LYS A 46 7.70 5.51 -16.44
C LYS A 46 7.80 5.60 -14.92
N THR A 47 7.39 6.72 -14.33
CA THR A 47 7.50 6.95 -12.88
C THR A 47 6.40 6.26 -12.08
N THR A 48 5.31 5.84 -12.71
CA THR A 48 4.22 5.07 -12.08
C THR A 48 4.70 3.74 -11.47
N ILE A 49 5.55 2.98 -12.18
CA ILE A 49 6.11 1.73 -11.65
C ILE A 49 7.02 2.01 -10.44
N ARG A 50 7.84 3.06 -10.52
CA ARG A 50 8.71 3.48 -9.41
C ARG A 50 7.90 3.91 -8.19
N PHE A 51 6.80 4.63 -8.40
CA PHE A 51 5.87 5.01 -7.35
C PHE A 51 5.33 3.78 -6.61
N GLY A 52 4.86 2.77 -7.34
CA GLY A 52 4.39 1.53 -6.74
C GLY A 52 5.47 0.79 -5.94
N LEU A 53 6.72 0.81 -6.42
CA LEU A 53 7.85 0.21 -5.69
C LEU A 53 8.15 0.94 -4.37
N PHE A 54 8.10 2.28 -4.37
CA PHE A 54 8.26 3.04 -3.13
C PHE A 54 7.12 2.79 -2.15
N MET A 55 5.89 2.65 -2.65
CA MET A 55 4.71 2.30 -1.84
C MET A 55 4.85 0.93 -1.19
N SER A 56 5.24 -0.10 -1.94
CA SER A 56 5.44 -1.44 -1.37
C SER A 56 6.62 -1.51 -0.41
N LEU A 57 7.70 -0.77 -0.68
CA LEU A 57 8.84 -0.68 0.22
C LEU A 57 8.43 -0.05 1.56
N LEU A 58 7.67 1.04 1.56
CA LEU A 58 7.15 1.63 2.79
C LEU A 58 6.19 0.69 3.52
N MET A 59 5.31 0.01 2.79
CA MET A 59 4.37 -0.96 3.37
C MET A 59 5.06 -2.20 3.94
N SER A 60 6.30 -2.50 3.52
CA SER A 60 7.10 -3.56 4.14
C SER A 60 7.56 -3.20 5.56
N ILE A 61 7.65 -1.92 5.91
CA ILE A 61 8.13 -1.47 7.24
C ILE A 61 7.24 -2.00 8.38
N PRO A 62 5.90 -1.80 8.39
CA PRO A 62 5.04 -2.41 9.39
C PRO A 62 5.19 -3.94 9.49
N GLY A 63 5.36 -4.63 8.35
CA GLY A 63 5.56 -6.08 8.31
C GLY A 63 6.89 -6.52 8.92
N LEU A 64 7.98 -5.80 8.63
CA LEU A 64 9.29 -6.04 9.21
C LEU A 64 9.31 -5.76 10.71
N ILE A 65 8.66 -4.67 11.14
CA ILE A 65 8.47 -4.38 12.57
C ILE A 65 7.77 -5.55 13.24
N PHE A 66 6.67 -6.04 12.67
CA PHE A 66 5.96 -7.19 13.21
C PHE A 66 6.85 -8.44 13.35
N ILE A 67 7.62 -8.77 12.31
CA ILE A 67 8.54 -9.91 12.31
C ILE A 67 9.59 -9.76 13.42
N LEU A 68 10.17 -8.56 13.59
CA LEU A 68 11.13 -8.29 14.67
C LEU A 68 10.50 -8.49 16.05
N PHE A 69 9.28 -7.97 16.26
CA PHE A 69 8.56 -8.15 17.52
C PHE A 69 8.27 -9.62 17.81
N ARG A 70 7.89 -10.41 16.79
CA ARG A 70 7.72 -11.86 16.93
C ARG A 70 9.00 -12.52 17.44
N VAL A 71 10.15 -12.21 16.83
CA VAL A 71 11.44 -12.82 17.16
C VAL A 71 11.92 -12.44 18.56
N ILE A 72 11.74 -11.17 18.95
CA ILE A 72 12.22 -10.65 20.24
C ILE A 72 11.33 -11.10 21.41
N PHE A 73 10.01 -11.07 21.23
CA PHE A 73 9.04 -11.27 22.31
C PHE A 73 8.34 -12.64 22.30
N GLY A 74 8.60 -13.49 21.28
CA GLY A 74 8.01 -14.83 21.19
C GLY A 74 6.49 -14.81 20.98
N ILE A 75 5.99 -13.85 20.20
CA ILE A 75 4.56 -13.73 19.89
C ILE A 75 4.16 -14.93 19.02
N ASN A 76 3.30 -15.81 19.53
CA ASN A 76 2.87 -17.02 18.82
C ASN A 76 1.55 -16.83 18.09
N GLU A 77 0.68 -15.94 18.58
CA GLU A 77 -0.64 -15.68 17.99
C GLU A 77 -0.98 -14.19 17.98
N VAL A 78 -1.71 -13.77 16.94
CA VAL A 78 -2.19 -12.40 16.74
C VAL A 78 -3.61 -12.47 16.21
N PHE A 79 -4.56 -11.86 16.91
CA PHE A 79 -5.99 -11.90 16.57
C PHE A 79 -6.54 -13.34 16.35
N GLY A 80 -6.03 -14.33 17.09
CA GLY A 80 -6.42 -15.74 16.96
C GLY A 80 -5.83 -16.46 15.74
N ILE A 81 -4.90 -15.83 15.02
CA ILE A 81 -4.17 -16.41 13.89
C ILE A 81 -2.73 -16.70 14.35
N THR A 82 -2.18 -17.85 13.95
CA THR A 82 -0.78 -18.17 14.24
C THR A 82 0.15 -17.17 13.55
N SER A 83 1.21 -16.78 14.24
CA SER A 83 2.13 -15.75 13.73
C SER A 83 2.82 -16.14 12.43
N ASP A 84 2.98 -17.43 12.15
CA ASP A 84 3.47 -17.93 10.86
C ASP A 84 2.52 -17.60 9.70
N ILE A 85 1.22 -17.84 9.87
CA ILE A 85 0.20 -17.49 8.87
C ILE A 85 0.14 -15.97 8.70
N PHE A 86 0.21 -15.22 9.81
CA PHE A 86 0.20 -13.77 9.76
C PHE A 86 1.40 -13.21 8.98
N ILE A 87 2.59 -13.80 9.12
CA ILE A 87 3.77 -13.43 8.33
C ILE A 87 3.58 -13.72 6.84
N VAL A 88 3.00 -14.87 6.49
CA VAL A 88 2.68 -15.17 5.08
C VAL A 88 1.74 -14.12 4.49
N ILE A 89 0.71 -13.71 5.24
CA ILE A 89 -0.21 -12.64 4.83
C ILE A 89 0.56 -11.33 4.59
N LEU A 90 1.42 -10.93 5.53
CA LEU A 90 2.22 -9.71 5.40
C LEU A 90 3.15 -9.76 4.17
N LEU A 91 3.77 -10.91 3.90
CA LEU A 91 4.64 -11.10 2.74
C LEU A 91 3.87 -11.00 1.42
N VAL A 92 2.64 -11.51 1.36
CA VAL A 92 1.75 -11.40 0.19
C VAL A 92 1.24 -9.97 -0.01
N LEU A 93 1.01 -9.23 1.07
CA LEU A 93 0.56 -7.84 1.00
C LEU A 93 1.58 -6.91 0.35
N ILE A 94 2.87 -7.20 0.39
CA ILE A 94 3.92 -6.38 -0.24
C ILE A 94 3.79 -6.32 -1.77
N PRO A 95 3.84 -7.45 -2.52
CA PRO A 95 3.64 -7.44 -3.96
C PRO A 95 2.22 -7.01 -4.35
N TYR A 96 1.21 -7.29 -3.50
CA TYR A 96 -0.15 -6.80 -3.70
C TYR A 96 -0.22 -5.27 -3.64
N THR A 97 0.45 -4.66 -2.66
CA THR A 97 0.53 -3.20 -2.51
C THR A 97 1.23 -2.58 -3.71
N TRP A 98 2.33 -3.19 -4.18
CA TRP A 98 3.00 -2.75 -5.40
C TRP A 98 2.05 -2.74 -6.60
N PHE A 99 1.34 -3.85 -6.81
CA PHE A 99 0.39 -3.99 -7.91
C PHE A 99 -0.73 -2.95 -7.83
N GLY A 100 -1.46 -2.91 -6.71
CA GLY A 100 -2.62 -2.03 -6.56
C GLY A 100 -2.25 -0.55 -6.66
N SER A 101 -1.15 -0.13 -6.01
CA SER A 101 -0.70 1.26 -6.07
C SER A 101 -0.19 1.67 -7.46
N THR A 102 0.43 0.76 -8.21
CA THR A 102 0.84 0.99 -9.60
C THR A 102 -0.38 1.19 -10.50
N ILE A 103 -1.39 0.31 -10.39
CA ILE A 103 -2.63 0.43 -11.17
C ILE A 103 -3.39 1.71 -10.83
N GLY A 104 -3.52 2.04 -9.54
CA GLY A 104 -4.16 3.29 -9.11
C GLY A 104 -3.45 4.52 -9.68
N ALA A 105 -2.12 4.57 -9.58
CA ALA A 105 -1.33 5.67 -10.11
C ALA A 105 -1.39 5.76 -11.64
N LEU A 106 -1.47 4.63 -12.35
CA LEU A 106 -1.66 4.58 -13.80
C LEU A 106 -3.00 5.18 -14.23
N ILE A 107 -4.09 4.80 -13.56
CA ILE A 107 -5.43 5.34 -13.82
C ILE A 107 -5.42 6.87 -13.61
N SER A 108 -4.81 7.32 -12.52
CA SER A 108 -4.65 8.73 -12.20
C SER A 108 -3.91 9.49 -13.30
N TYR A 109 -2.81 8.93 -13.82
CA TYR A 109 -2.05 9.48 -14.94
C TYR A 109 -2.88 9.57 -16.23
N ILE A 110 -3.61 8.51 -16.59
CA ILE A 110 -4.44 8.48 -17.81
C ILE A 110 -5.51 9.58 -17.77
N ILE A 111 -6.17 9.78 -16.62
CA ILE A 111 -7.20 10.82 -16.48
C ILE A 111 -6.58 12.21 -16.66
N ARG A 112 -5.48 12.53 -15.98
CA ARG A 112 -4.79 13.83 -16.13
C ARG A 112 -4.37 14.09 -17.58
N LYS A 113 -3.76 13.08 -18.22
CA LYS A 113 -3.32 13.17 -19.61
C LYS A 113 -4.47 13.44 -20.59
N ASN A 114 -5.65 12.91 -20.32
CA ASN A 114 -6.83 13.16 -21.16
C ASN A 114 -7.39 14.57 -20.95
N GLN A 115 -7.33 15.11 -19.72
CA GLN A 115 -7.76 16.49 -19.42
C GLN A 115 -6.86 17.54 -20.06
N GLU A 116 -5.56 17.25 -20.26
CA GLU A 116 -4.63 18.14 -20.96
C GLU A 116 -4.86 18.20 -22.48
N LYS A 117 -5.65 17.27 -23.04
CA LYS A 117 -5.96 17.20 -24.48
C LYS A 117 -7.28 17.90 -24.85
N THR A 118 -8.09 18.25 -23.86
CA THR A 118 -9.34 19.03 -23.99
C THR A 118 -9.08 20.50 -23.71
#